data_AF-A0A8H5XX44-F1
#
_entry.id   AF-A0A8H5XX44-F1
#
_cell.length_a   1.000
_cell.length_b   1.000
_cell.length_c   1.000
_cell.angle_alpha   90.00
_cell.angle_beta   90.00
_cell.angle_gamma   90.00
#
_symmetry.space_group_name_H-M   'P 1'
#
loop_
_entity.id
_entity.type
_entity.pdbx_description
1 polymer ?
#
loop_
_entity_poly.entity_id
_entity_poly.type
_entity_poly.pdbx_seq_one_letter_code
_entity_poly.pdbx_strand_id
1 'polypeptide(L)'
;METGMMDSHQDFGFNASPENRITYKRETICSPLITNPGFVEEVKDNAGTSIRYLYGTTRLGRTNYTFQYHTHGQTMDIGYSTWAYYYPSLGVWEPVDDLLVPNTDLTLIVIAPNGVKHVQSNKDPVFGASLAKERLFLPDRYVSPIACVDKHVICNPNNDECTPPMDSRGVIERVKEAPMALNNAQFVAVQRLRFVLLESSTFYHAIWTRTQGFLRA
;
A
#
# COMPACT_ATOMS: atom_id res chain seq x y z
N MET A 1 -4.03 -5.92 10.02
CA MET A 1 -4.37 -7.26 9.51
C MET A 1 -3.16 -8.14 9.69
N GLU A 2 -3.33 -9.33 10.26
CA GLU A 2 -2.27 -10.33 10.37
C GLU A 2 -2.75 -11.62 9.73
N THR A 3 -1.88 -12.29 8.98
CA THR A 3 -2.23 -13.56 8.31
C THR A 3 -2.16 -14.77 9.24
N GLY A 4 -1.60 -14.63 10.44
CA GLY A 4 -1.07 -15.77 11.18
C GLY A 4 0.16 -16.38 10.48
N MET A 5 0.69 -17.47 11.05
CA MET A 5 1.74 -18.26 10.42
C MET A 5 1.14 -19.17 9.37
N MET A 6 1.52 -18.97 8.11
CA MET A 6 1.08 -19.75 6.95
C MET A 6 2.15 -20.78 6.58
N ASP A 7 1.75 -22.01 6.30
CA ASP A 7 2.61 -23.10 5.88
C ASP A 7 2.76 -23.14 4.36
N SER A 8 4.01 -23.24 3.90
CA SER A 8 4.33 -23.25 2.47
C SER A 8 3.65 -24.35 1.65
N HIS A 9 3.36 -25.51 2.25
CA HIS A 9 2.67 -26.59 1.56
C HIS A 9 1.16 -26.39 1.58
N GLN A 10 0.57 -26.13 2.75
CA GLN A 10 -0.88 -26.06 2.92
C GLN A 10 -1.47 -24.79 2.31
N ASP A 11 -0.82 -23.64 2.51
CA ASP A 11 -1.39 -22.34 2.14
C ASP A 11 -0.92 -21.86 0.76
N PHE A 12 0.30 -22.23 0.35
CA PHE A 12 0.86 -21.80 -0.94
C PHE A 12 0.96 -22.92 -1.98
N GLY A 13 0.66 -24.17 -1.61
CA GLY A 13 0.72 -25.31 -2.53
C GLY A 13 2.14 -25.71 -2.94
N PHE A 14 3.17 -25.33 -2.16
CA PHE A 14 4.53 -25.82 -2.41
C PHE A 14 4.59 -27.27 -1.95
N ASN A 15 4.38 -28.20 -2.89
CA ASN A 15 4.33 -29.63 -2.62
C ASN A 15 5.67 -30.17 -2.08
N ALA A 16 5.88 -30.06 -0.77
CA ALA A 16 7.06 -30.49 -0.03
C ALA A 16 6.71 -31.34 1.21
N SER A 17 7.57 -32.29 1.56
CA SER A 17 7.52 -33.03 2.82
C SER A 17 7.78 -32.10 4.02
N PRO A 18 7.34 -32.44 5.25
CA PRO A 18 7.39 -31.55 6.42
C PRO A 18 8.75 -30.88 6.64
N GLU A 19 9.84 -31.63 6.53
CA GLU A 19 11.21 -31.16 6.72
C GLU A 19 11.69 -30.17 5.65
N ASN A 20 10.97 -30.06 4.54
CA ASN A 20 11.29 -29.21 3.40
C ASN A 20 10.41 -27.95 3.34
N ARG A 21 9.53 -27.75 4.33
CA ARG A 21 8.61 -26.62 4.41
C ARG A 21 9.24 -25.44 5.12
N ILE A 22 8.70 -24.27 4.82
CA ILE A 22 8.89 -23.04 5.60
C ILE A 22 7.52 -22.53 6.05
N THR A 23 7.52 -21.66 7.05
CA THR A 23 6.33 -20.86 7.39
C THR A 23 6.59 -19.38 7.15
N TYR A 24 5.52 -18.65 6.88
CA TYR A 24 5.56 -17.22 6.57
C TYR A 24 4.41 -16.48 7.24
N LYS A 25 4.68 -15.29 7.76
CA LYS A 25 3.68 -14.38 8.32
C LYS A 25 3.83 -13.00 7.69
N ARG A 26 2.69 -12.36 7.41
CA ARG A 26 2.59 -10.94 7.09
C ARG A 26 1.77 -10.20 8.13
N GLU A 27 2.27 -9.05 8.54
CA GLU A 27 1.54 -8.05 9.31
C GLU A 27 1.41 -6.78 8.46
N THR A 28 0.18 -6.33 8.29
CA THR A 28 -0.16 -5.10 7.57
C THR A 28 -0.88 -4.15 8.52
N ILE A 29 -0.38 -2.92 8.64
CA ILE A 29 -1.09 -1.84 9.34
C ILE A 29 -1.44 -0.76 8.33
N CYS A 30 -2.73 -0.42 8.22
CA CYS A 30 -3.20 0.67 7.36
C CYS A 30 -3.90 1.73 8.20
N SER A 31 -3.66 3.00 7.89
CA SER A 31 -4.40 4.12 8.46
C SER A 31 -4.76 5.14 7.37
N PRO A 32 -6.01 5.65 7.36
CA PRO A 32 -6.33 6.90 6.68
C PRO A 32 -5.40 8.00 7.17
N LEU A 33 -4.95 8.85 6.25
CA LEU A 33 -4.12 10.00 6.55
C LEU A 33 -4.98 11.26 6.55
N ILE A 34 -4.85 12.07 7.60
CA ILE A 34 -5.41 13.43 7.63
C ILE A 34 -4.33 14.35 7.06
N THR A 35 -4.56 14.87 5.85
CA THR A 35 -3.61 15.76 5.18
C THR A 35 -3.55 17.11 5.91
N ASN A 36 -2.43 17.37 6.58
CA ASN A 36 -2.16 18.69 7.16
C ASN A 36 -1.85 19.72 6.08
N PRO A 37 -2.07 21.03 6.32
CA PRO A 37 -1.81 22.09 5.34
C PRO A 37 -0.40 22.11 4.74
N GLY A 38 0.62 21.63 5.46
CA GLY A 38 2.00 21.54 4.97
C GLY A 38 2.23 20.44 3.91
N PHE A 39 1.31 19.50 3.74
CA PHE A 39 1.41 18.40 2.77
C PHE A 39 0.50 18.60 1.55
N VAL A 40 -0.04 19.80 1.36
CA VAL A 40 -0.93 20.13 0.26
C VAL A 40 -0.66 21.52 -0.29
N GLU A 41 -0.70 21.66 -1.61
CA GLU A 41 -0.53 22.94 -2.32
C GLU A 41 -1.68 23.13 -3.31
N GLU A 42 -2.36 24.27 -3.24
CA GLU A 42 -3.33 24.68 -4.27
C GLU A 42 -2.61 25.44 -5.39
N VAL A 43 -2.82 24.99 -6.63
CA VAL A 43 -2.17 25.55 -7.82
C VAL A 43 -3.26 25.98 -8.79
N LYS A 44 -3.20 27.25 -9.20
CA LYS A 44 -4.12 27.83 -10.18
C LYS A 44 -3.37 28.11 -11.47
N ASP A 45 -3.94 27.64 -12.57
CA ASP A 45 -3.47 27.93 -13.92
C ASP A 45 -4.66 28.28 -14.83
N ASN A 46 -4.39 28.46 -16.13
CA ASN A 46 -5.42 28.76 -17.12
C ASN A 46 -6.41 27.61 -17.34
N ALA A 47 -6.07 26.38 -16.93
CA ALA A 47 -6.92 25.19 -17.07
C ALA A 47 -7.82 24.97 -15.84
N GLY A 48 -7.47 25.54 -14.69
CA GLY A 48 -8.32 25.54 -13.50
C GLY A 48 -7.53 25.52 -12.19
N THR A 49 -8.17 24.98 -11.16
CA THR A 49 -7.55 24.78 -9.84
C THR A 49 -7.20 23.31 -9.65
N SER A 50 -5.95 23.04 -9.31
CA SER A 50 -5.44 21.72 -8.94
C SER A 50 -4.94 21.71 -7.50
N ILE A 51 -5.07 20.56 -6.84
CA ILE A 51 -4.58 20.31 -5.50
C ILE A 51 -3.44 19.29 -5.60
N ARG A 52 -2.22 19.69 -5.22
CA ARG A 52 -1.04 18.82 -5.16
C ARG A 52 -0.87 18.27 -3.76
N TYR A 53 -0.60 16.98 -3.66
CA TYR A 53 -0.33 16.27 -2.42
C TYR A 53 1.16 15.95 -2.33
N LEU A 54 1.81 16.44 -1.28
CA LEU A 54 3.27 16.52 -1.12
C LEU A 54 3.80 15.38 -0.24
N TYR A 55 3.34 14.15 -0.47
CA TYR A 55 3.75 12.97 0.31
C TYR A 55 5.12 12.39 -0.10
N GLY A 56 5.85 13.08 -0.97
CA GLY A 56 7.06 12.57 -1.60
C GLY A 56 7.25 13.10 -3.01
N THR A 57 8.38 12.75 -3.61
CA THR A 57 8.76 13.13 -4.97
C THR A 57 8.52 11.99 -5.96
N THR A 58 8.28 12.33 -7.22
CA THR A 58 8.10 11.35 -8.30
C THR A 58 9.07 11.62 -9.45
N ARG A 59 9.23 10.61 -10.33
CA ARG A 59 10.08 10.69 -11.53
C ARG A 59 11.55 11.00 -11.20
N LEU A 60 12.13 10.25 -10.26
CA LEU A 60 13.52 10.43 -9.83
C LEU A 60 13.80 11.87 -9.33
N GLY A 61 12.93 12.39 -8.47
CA GLY A 61 13.05 13.73 -7.89
C GLY A 61 12.71 14.90 -8.83
N ARG A 62 12.33 14.65 -10.09
CA ARG A 62 11.97 15.73 -11.04
C ARG A 62 10.65 16.42 -10.72
N THR A 63 9.79 15.77 -9.94
CA THR A 63 8.47 16.29 -9.58
C THR A 63 8.35 16.27 -8.06
N ASN A 64 8.21 17.45 -7.46
CA ASN A 64 8.22 17.68 -6.02
C ASN A 64 6.87 17.40 -5.33
N TYR A 65 5.98 16.64 -5.98
CA TYR A 65 4.72 16.21 -5.42
C TYR A 65 4.46 14.74 -5.79
N THR A 66 3.65 14.09 -4.95
CA THR A 66 3.27 12.68 -5.13
C THR A 66 2.11 12.57 -6.09
N PHE A 67 1.04 13.33 -5.85
CA PHE A 67 -0.19 13.27 -6.62
C PHE A 67 -0.75 14.66 -6.88
N GLN A 68 -1.43 14.85 -8.02
CA GLN A 68 -2.13 16.09 -8.34
C GLN A 68 -3.56 15.76 -8.74
N TYR A 69 -4.52 16.41 -8.09
CA TYR A 69 -5.94 16.28 -8.36
C TYR A 69 -6.49 17.57 -8.98
N HIS A 70 -7.20 17.47 -10.09
CA HIS A 70 -7.87 18.63 -10.69
C HIS A 70 -9.29 18.78 -10.11
N THR A 71 -9.61 19.96 -9.57
CA THR A 71 -10.87 20.20 -8.83
C THR A 71 -12.14 19.98 -9.67
N HIS A 72 -12.04 20.14 -11.00
CA HIS A 72 -13.12 19.80 -11.94
C HIS A 72 -13.64 18.36 -11.80
N GLY A 73 -12.83 17.43 -11.25
CA GLY A 73 -13.26 16.06 -10.97
C GLY A 73 -14.49 15.95 -10.08
N GLN A 74 -14.76 16.95 -9.21
CA GLN A 74 -15.97 16.97 -8.38
C GLN A 74 -17.27 17.25 -9.17
N THR A 75 -17.16 17.79 -10.37
CA THR A 75 -18.31 18.10 -11.24
C THR A 75 -18.49 17.10 -12.37
N MET A 76 -17.51 16.21 -12.58
CA MET A 76 -17.62 15.15 -13.58
C MET A 76 -18.44 13.98 -13.04
N ASP A 77 -19.23 13.33 -13.90
CA ASP A 77 -19.98 12.11 -13.55
C ASP A 77 -19.08 10.86 -13.58
N ILE A 78 -18.06 10.90 -12.73
CA ILE A 78 -17.06 9.83 -12.56
C ILE A 78 -17.16 9.37 -11.11
N GLY A 79 -17.22 8.05 -10.93
CA GLY A 79 -17.17 7.42 -9.61
C GLY A 79 -15.80 7.57 -8.93
N TYR A 80 -15.57 6.79 -7.89
CA TYR A 80 -14.27 6.80 -7.22
C TYR A 80 -13.12 6.42 -8.17
N SER A 81 -11.99 7.12 -8.03
CA SER A 81 -10.74 6.77 -8.70
C SER A 81 -9.65 6.51 -7.67
N THR A 82 -8.77 5.56 -7.96
CA THR A 82 -7.69 5.18 -7.05
C THR A 82 -6.33 5.19 -7.73
N TRP A 83 -5.32 5.60 -6.98
CA TRP A 83 -3.91 5.49 -7.33
C TRP A 83 -3.17 4.86 -6.17
N ALA A 84 -2.03 4.23 -6.47
CA ALA A 84 -1.17 3.67 -5.47
C ALA A 84 0.28 4.04 -5.76
N TYR A 85 1.05 4.20 -4.68
CA TYR A 85 2.48 4.42 -4.70
C TYR A 85 3.14 3.45 -3.73
N TYR A 86 4.35 3.04 -4.03
CA TYR A 86 5.06 2.01 -3.29
C TYR A 86 6.49 2.43 -2.98
N TYR A 87 6.95 2.11 -1.78
CA TYR A 87 8.33 2.28 -1.36
C TYR A 87 8.77 1.05 -0.55
N PRO A 88 9.97 0.48 -0.81
CA PRO A 88 10.99 0.96 -1.73
C PRO A 88 10.69 0.64 -3.20
N SER A 89 10.57 1.66 -4.06
CA SER A 89 10.49 1.52 -5.53
C SER A 89 11.84 1.82 -6.19
N LEU A 90 12.05 1.44 -7.45
CA LEU A 90 13.24 1.80 -8.24
C LEU A 90 13.25 3.30 -8.61
N GLY A 91 13.14 4.19 -7.63
CA GLY A 91 13.16 5.65 -7.80
C GLY A 91 11.92 6.25 -8.48
N VAL A 92 10.82 5.48 -8.57
CA VAL A 92 9.57 5.96 -9.18
C VAL A 92 8.88 6.97 -8.27
N TRP A 93 8.85 6.66 -6.98
CA TRP A 93 8.34 7.50 -5.91
C TRP A 93 9.21 7.35 -4.66
N GLU A 94 9.57 8.49 -4.07
CA GLU A 94 10.33 8.59 -2.84
C GLU A 94 9.50 9.37 -1.82
N PRO A 95 9.06 8.74 -0.72
CA PRO A 95 8.21 9.36 0.27
C PRO A 95 8.96 10.42 1.10
N VAL A 96 8.21 11.33 1.72
CA VAL A 96 8.74 12.19 2.78
C VAL A 96 9.07 11.39 4.04
N ASP A 97 10.01 11.88 4.84
CA ASP A 97 10.46 11.23 6.07
C ASP A 97 9.31 10.97 7.06
N ASP A 98 8.31 11.86 7.12
CA ASP A 98 7.12 11.72 7.98
C ASP A 98 6.29 10.46 7.70
N LEU A 99 6.41 9.86 6.51
CA LEU A 99 5.73 8.61 6.16
C LEU A 99 6.59 7.36 6.37
N LEU A 100 7.89 7.52 6.62
CA LEU A 100 8.80 6.40 6.73
C LEU A 100 8.71 5.72 8.10
N VAL A 101 8.41 4.42 8.08
CA VAL A 101 8.49 3.55 9.24
C VAL A 101 9.65 2.57 9.01
N PRO A 102 10.63 2.47 9.94
CA PRO A 102 11.77 1.58 9.77
C PRO A 102 11.38 0.11 9.56
N ASN A 103 12.10 -0.58 8.68
CA ASN A 103 11.94 -2.01 8.37
C ASN A 103 10.51 -2.37 7.93
N THR A 104 9.90 -1.54 7.08
CA THR A 104 8.59 -1.82 6.49
C THR A 104 8.57 -1.50 5.01
N ASP A 105 7.75 -2.23 4.25
CA ASP A 105 7.35 -1.77 2.94
C ASP A 105 6.16 -0.81 3.08
N LEU A 106 6.19 0.32 2.40
CA LEU A 106 5.16 1.36 2.44
C LEU A 106 4.35 1.35 1.14
N THR A 107 3.03 1.30 1.28
CA THR A 107 2.08 1.59 0.20
C THR A 107 1.24 2.82 0.56
N LEU A 108 1.26 3.84 -0.28
CA LEU A 108 0.32 4.96 -0.21
C LEU A 108 -0.80 4.74 -1.23
N ILE A 109 -2.03 4.68 -0.74
CA ILE A 109 -3.24 4.59 -1.55
C ILE A 109 -3.91 5.95 -1.55
N VAL A 110 -4.35 6.39 -2.71
CA VAL A 110 -4.93 7.71 -2.93
C VAL A 110 -6.31 7.52 -3.55
N ILE A 111 -7.37 7.89 -2.84
CA ILE A 111 -8.76 7.71 -3.28
C ILE A 111 -9.41 9.06 -3.54
N ALA A 112 -9.81 9.33 -4.79
CA ALA A 112 -10.58 10.52 -5.13
C ALA A 112 -12.07 10.17 -5.27
N PRO A 113 -12.98 10.84 -4.53
CA PRO A 113 -14.42 10.64 -4.67
C PRO A 113 -15.01 11.21 -5.97
N ASN A 114 -14.29 12.11 -6.67
CA ASN A 114 -14.78 12.75 -7.90
C ASN A 114 -16.21 13.27 -7.73
N GLY A 115 -17.14 12.94 -8.64
CA GLY A 115 -18.52 13.40 -8.63
C GLY A 115 -19.46 12.58 -7.75
N VAL A 116 -18.96 11.63 -6.95
CA VAL A 116 -19.80 10.81 -6.07
C VAL A 116 -20.47 11.68 -5.00
N LYS A 117 -21.79 11.50 -4.85
CA LYS A 117 -22.61 12.17 -3.85
C LYS A 117 -23.31 11.15 -2.98
N HIS A 118 -23.42 11.42 -1.70
CA HIS A 118 -24.04 10.52 -0.73
C HIS A 118 -25.49 10.91 -0.46
N VAL A 119 -26.38 9.94 -0.33
CA VAL A 119 -27.80 10.19 0.01
C VAL A 119 -27.97 10.55 1.48
N GLN A 120 -27.03 10.13 2.33
CA GLN A 120 -26.97 10.41 3.75
C GLN A 120 -25.58 10.89 4.14
N SER A 121 -25.48 11.60 5.26
CA SER A 121 -24.17 11.99 5.80
C SER A 121 -23.34 10.76 6.15
N ASN A 122 -22.04 10.82 5.86
CA ASN A 122 -21.07 9.78 6.16
C ASN A 122 -19.92 10.37 7.00
N LYS A 123 -19.56 9.70 8.10
CA LYS A 123 -18.43 10.09 8.96
C LYS A 123 -17.19 9.22 8.77
N ASP A 124 -17.18 8.38 7.74
CA ASP A 124 -16.05 7.50 7.44
C ASP A 124 -14.75 8.30 7.20
N PRO A 125 -13.62 7.93 7.82
CA PRO A 125 -12.35 8.63 7.65
C PRO A 125 -11.80 8.65 6.21
N VAL A 126 -12.30 7.80 5.32
CA VAL A 126 -11.96 7.76 3.89
C VAL A 126 -13.09 8.33 3.04
N PHE A 127 -14.34 7.98 3.32
CA PHE A 127 -15.51 8.36 2.50
C PHE A 127 -16.39 9.45 3.11
N GLY A 128 -15.84 10.25 4.02
CA GLY A 128 -16.52 11.34 4.73
C GLY A 128 -17.28 12.27 3.80
N ALA A 129 -18.54 12.51 4.14
CA ALA A 129 -19.46 13.38 3.44
C ALA A 129 -20.43 14.02 4.44
N SER A 130 -20.12 15.23 4.87
CA SER A 130 -20.87 15.98 5.88
C SER A 130 -21.53 17.24 5.31
N LEU A 131 -21.03 17.75 4.18
CA LEU A 131 -21.55 18.96 3.54
C LEU A 131 -22.86 18.68 2.79
N ALA A 132 -23.99 19.00 3.41
CA ALA A 132 -25.29 18.94 2.77
C ALA A 132 -25.41 20.01 1.66
N LYS A 133 -25.70 19.57 0.44
CA LYS A 133 -26.05 20.43 -0.69
C LYS A 133 -27.33 19.89 -1.33
N GLU A 134 -28.41 20.66 -1.23
CA GLU A 134 -29.76 20.24 -1.61
C GLU A 134 -30.21 18.99 -0.84
N ARG A 135 -30.40 17.85 -1.53
CA ARG A 135 -30.81 16.56 -0.96
C ARG A 135 -29.68 15.53 -0.88
N LEU A 136 -28.44 15.96 -1.15
CA LEU A 136 -27.27 15.09 -1.20
C LEU A 136 -26.15 15.64 -0.32
N PHE A 137 -25.22 14.78 0.06
CA PHE A 137 -24.03 15.12 0.83
C PHE A 137 -22.80 15.01 -0.07
N LEU A 138 -22.01 16.08 -0.11
CA LEU A 138 -20.77 16.14 -0.87
C LEU A 138 -19.61 15.56 -0.05
N PRO A 139 -18.59 14.99 -0.71
CA PRO A 139 -17.36 14.56 -0.04
C PRO A 139 -16.67 15.71 0.69
N ASP A 140 -16.16 15.45 1.90
CA ASP A 140 -15.51 16.46 2.74
C ASP A 140 -14.14 16.90 2.21
N ARG A 141 -13.54 16.11 1.32
CA ARG A 141 -12.18 16.30 0.79
C ARG A 141 -12.10 15.90 -0.66
N TYR A 142 -11.15 16.51 -1.38
CA TYR A 142 -10.89 16.19 -2.79
C TYR A 142 -10.27 14.81 -2.98
N VAL A 143 -9.49 14.34 -2.00
CA VAL A 143 -8.81 13.05 -2.01
C VAL A 143 -8.65 12.56 -0.57
N SER A 144 -8.69 11.24 -0.39
CA SER A 144 -8.53 10.53 0.87
C SER A 144 -7.32 9.59 0.77
N PRO A 145 -6.16 9.98 1.31
CA PRO A 145 -4.99 9.11 1.34
C PRO A 145 -5.08 8.07 2.46
N ILE A 146 -4.55 6.87 2.21
CA ILE A 146 -4.38 5.78 3.19
C ILE A 146 -2.95 5.29 3.07
N ALA A 147 -2.21 5.26 4.16
CA ALA A 147 -0.89 4.63 4.21
C ALA A 147 -1.01 3.23 4.81
N CYS A 148 -0.38 2.27 4.17
CA CYS A 148 -0.24 0.90 4.64
C CYS A 148 1.24 0.55 4.77
N VAL A 149 1.63 -0.06 5.88
CA VAL A 149 2.96 -0.62 6.09
C VAL A 149 2.88 -2.13 6.26
N ASP A 150 3.77 -2.84 5.58
CA ASP A 150 3.89 -4.30 5.63
C ASP A 150 5.19 -4.73 6.33
N LYS A 151 5.07 -5.76 7.17
CA LYS A 151 6.19 -6.50 7.78
C LYS A 151 6.05 -7.98 7.50
N HIS A 152 7.19 -8.63 7.33
CA HIS A 152 7.31 -10.01 6.90
C HIS A 152 8.18 -10.79 7.89
N VAL A 153 7.80 -12.05 8.11
CA VAL A 153 8.56 -13.02 8.89
C VAL A 153 8.58 -14.35 8.15
N ILE A 154 9.75 -14.97 8.05
CA ILE A 154 9.92 -16.34 7.54
C ILE A 154 10.59 -17.16 8.63
N CYS A 155 10.08 -18.37 8.86
CA CYS A 155 10.65 -19.30 9.84
C CYS A 155 11.01 -20.64 9.20
N ASN A 156 12.05 -21.26 9.78
CA ASN A 156 12.43 -22.64 9.52
C ASN A 156 11.81 -23.55 10.61
N PRO A 157 10.82 -24.39 10.28
CA PRO A 157 10.16 -25.25 11.27
C PRO A 157 11.06 -26.40 11.77
N ASN A 158 12.24 -26.63 11.18
CA ASN A 158 13.14 -27.69 11.62
C ASN A 158 13.98 -27.32 12.85
N ASN A 159 14.14 -26.02 13.11
CA ASN A 159 14.95 -25.50 14.20
C ASN A 159 14.29 -24.32 14.94
N ASP A 160 13.03 -24.01 14.62
CA ASP A 160 12.25 -22.91 15.18
C ASP A 160 12.88 -21.51 15.03
N GLU A 161 13.85 -21.35 14.12
CA GLU A 161 14.50 -20.08 13.86
C GLU A 161 13.67 -19.23 12.88
N CYS A 162 13.48 -17.96 13.24
CA CYS A 162 12.71 -17.00 12.46
C CYS A 162 13.53 -15.74 12.18
N THR A 163 13.23 -15.09 11.06
CA THR A 163 13.69 -13.71 10.84
C THR A 163 13.00 -12.75 11.81
N PRO A 164 13.62 -11.61 12.19
CA PRO A 164 12.89 -10.51 12.79
C PRO A 164 11.80 -10.00 11.82
N PRO A 165 10.75 -9.32 12.32
CA PRO A 165 9.79 -8.62 11.46
C PRO A 165 10.47 -7.47 10.72
N MET A 166 10.43 -7.50 9.40
CA MET A 166 11.11 -6.51 8.54
C MET A 166 10.43 -6.40 7.17
N ASP A 167 10.93 -5.49 6.33
CA ASP A 167 10.45 -5.34 4.95
C ASP A 167 10.78 -6.57 4.08
N SER A 168 10.14 -6.61 2.91
CA SER A 168 10.21 -7.68 1.92
C SER A 168 11.63 -7.97 1.43
N ARG A 169 12.53 -6.99 1.39
CA ARG A 169 13.93 -7.20 0.98
C ARG A 169 14.75 -7.69 2.16
N GLY A 170 14.65 -7.02 3.29
CA GLY A 170 15.33 -7.40 4.52
C GLY A 170 15.06 -8.85 4.88
N VAL A 171 13.79 -9.29 4.80
CA VAL A 171 13.41 -10.66 5.19
C VAL A 171 14.09 -11.69 4.29
N ILE A 172 14.20 -11.40 2.99
CA ILE A 172 14.84 -12.27 1.99
C ILE A 172 16.37 -12.28 2.11
N GLU A 173 16.96 -11.21 2.61
CA GLU A 173 18.39 -11.16 2.92
C GLU A 173 18.69 -11.96 4.20
N ARG A 174 17.91 -11.73 5.26
CA ARG A 174 18.09 -12.37 6.56
C ARG A 174 17.94 -13.89 6.51
N VAL A 175 17.01 -14.43 5.71
CA VAL A 175 16.82 -15.89 5.54
C VAL A 175 18.04 -16.62 4.99
N LYS A 176 18.99 -15.91 4.36
CA LYS A 176 20.22 -16.50 3.82
C LYS A 176 21.33 -16.63 4.85
N GLU A 177 21.16 -16.05 6.03
CA GLU A 177 22.19 -16.04 7.06
C GLU A 177 22.26 -17.38 7.80
N ALA A 178 23.46 -17.69 8.32
CA ALA A 178 23.76 -18.98 8.95
C ALA A 178 22.76 -19.44 10.03
N PRO A 179 22.21 -18.57 10.92
CA PRO A 179 21.27 -19.01 11.95
C PRO A 179 20.00 -19.68 11.39
N MET A 180 19.57 -19.31 10.18
CA MET A 180 18.34 -19.84 9.59
C MET A 180 18.48 -21.30 9.15
N ALA A 181 19.71 -21.76 8.86
CA ALA A 181 20.07 -23.13 8.53
C ALA A 181 19.09 -23.85 7.57
N LEU A 182 18.66 -23.15 6.52
CA LEU A 182 17.72 -23.68 5.54
C LEU A 182 18.36 -24.82 4.73
N ASN A 183 17.60 -25.89 4.49
CA ASN A 183 17.98 -26.90 3.52
C ASN A 183 17.70 -26.42 2.07
N ASN A 184 18.15 -27.21 1.09
CA ASN A 184 18.01 -26.86 -0.33
C ASN A 184 16.55 -26.65 -0.77
N ALA A 185 15.62 -27.47 -0.29
CA ALA A 185 14.22 -27.36 -0.66
C ALA A 185 13.57 -26.12 -0.04
N GLN A 186 13.86 -25.84 1.23
CA GLN A 186 13.42 -24.63 1.92
C GLN A 186 13.97 -23.37 1.25
N PHE A 187 15.23 -23.39 0.83
CA PHE A 187 15.82 -22.29 0.07
C PHE A 187 15.08 -22.04 -1.24
N VAL A 188 14.70 -23.09 -1.98
CA VAL A 188 13.88 -22.96 -3.19
C VAL A 188 12.49 -22.41 -2.89
N ALA A 189 11.86 -22.83 -1.78
CA ALA A 189 10.58 -22.28 -1.34
C ALA A 189 10.68 -20.77 -1.05
N VAL A 190 11.74 -20.34 -0.36
CA VAL A 190 12.05 -18.91 -0.13
C VAL A 190 12.26 -18.17 -1.45
N GLN A 191 12.97 -18.74 -2.43
CA GLN A 191 13.16 -18.11 -3.74
C GLN A 191 11.82 -17.91 -4.48
N ARG A 192 10.86 -18.82 -4.34
CA ARG A 192 9.51 -18.64 -4.89
C ARG A 192 8.77 -17.51 -4.18
N LEU A 193 8.81 -17.47 -2.84
CA LEU A 193 8.23 -16.37 -2.06
C LEU A 193 8.86 -15.03 -2.41
N ARG A 194 10.18 -14.97 -2.63
CA ARG A 194 10.90 -13.75 -3.02
C ARG A 194 10.25 -13.07 -4.22
N PHE A 195 9.91 -13.80 -5.27
CA PHE A 195 9.26 -13.22 -6.45
C PHE A 195 7.89 -12.63 -6.10
N VAL A 196 7.12 -13.29 -5.24
CA VAL A 196 5.81 -12.78 -4.83
C VAL A 196 5.96 -11.51 -3.98
N LEU A 197 6.82 -11.56 -2.96
CA LEU A 197 7.05 -10.46 -2.04
C LEU A 197 7.55 -9.20 -2.74
N LEU A 198 8.47 -9.33 -3.69
CA LEU A 198 9.09 -8.19 -4.36
C LEU A 198 8.30 -7.66 -5.56
N GLU A 199 7.43 -8.48 -6.18
CA GLU A 199 6.81 -8.13 -7.48
C GLU A 199 5.28 -8.12 -7.48
N SER A 200 4.60 -8.65 -6.45
CA SER A 200 3.13 -8.80 -6.52
C SER A 200 2.37 -8.79 -5.18
N SER A 201 3.04 -8.74 -4.03
CA SER A 201 2.36 -8.93 -2.73
C SER A 201 1.75 -7.68 -2.10
N THR A 202 2.09 -6.49 -2.58
CA THR A 202 1.72 -5.23 -1.89
C THR A 202 0.37 -4.72 -2.37
N PHE A 203 -0.30 -3.92 -1.54
CA PHE A 203 -1.56 -3.24 -1.92
C PHE A 203 -1.43 -2.47 -3.23
N TYR A 204 -0.21 -1.99 -3.52
CA TYR A 204 0.12 -1.36 -4.80
C TYR A 204 -0.27 -2.21 -6.00
N HIS A 205 0.10 -3.49 -6.07
CA HIS A 205 -0.19 -4.34 -7.23
C HIS A 205 -1.68 -4.70 -7.35
N ALA A 206 -2.38 -4.83 -6.21
CA ALA A 206 -3.82 -5.06 -6.17
C ALA A 206 -4.62 -3.86 -6.72
N ILE A 207 -4.14 -2.64 -6.50
CA ILE A 207 -4.81 -1.39 -6.88
C ILE A 207 -4.38 -0.95 -8.28
N TRP A 208 -3.08 -0.97 -8.57
CA TRP A 208 -2.50 -0.50 -9.84
C TRP A 208 -3.11 -1.18 -11.06
N THR A 209 -3.40 -2.47 -10.97
CA THR A 209 -3.99 -3.24 -12.09
C THR A 209 -5.51 -3.06 -12.21
N ARG A 210 -6.17 -2.41 -11.24
CA ARG A 210 -7.63 -2.31 -11.11
C ARG A 210 -8.09 -0.95 -10.55
N THR A 211 -7.48 0.15 -10.99
CA THR A 211 -7.65 1.52 -10.42
C THR A 211 -9.10 2.01 -10.27
N GLN A 212 -10.06 1.45 -11.02
CA GLN A 212 -11.50 1.73 -10.87
C GLN A 212 -12.32 0.52 -10.38
N GLY A 213 -11.75 -0.69 -10.40
CA GLY A 213 -12.41 -1.93 -10.00
C GLY A 213 -12.21 -2.29 -8.53
N PHE A 214 -11.17 -1.75 -7.89
CA PHE A 214 -10.83 -2.03 -6.48
C PHE A 214 -11.95 -1.63 -5.49
N LEU A 215 -12.73 -0.58 -5.82
CA LEU A 215 -13.81 -0.08 -4.98
C LEU A 215 -15.21 -0.57 -5.40
N ARG A 216 -15.29 -1.58 -6.29
CA ARG A 216 -16.58 -2.21 -6.58
C ARG A 216 -16.98 -3.09 -5.39
N ALA A 217 -18.04 -2.68 -4.70
CA ALA A 217 -18.77 -3.50 -3.73
C ALA A 217 -19.47 -4.66 -4.42
#